data_AF-A0AAP5D3I0-F1
#
_entry.id   AF-A0AAP5D3I0-F1
#
_cell.length_a   1.000
_cell.length_b   1.000
_cell.length_c   1.000
_cell.angle_alpha   90.00
_cell.angle_beta   90.00
_cell.angle_gamma   90.00
#
_symmetry.space_group_name_H-M   'P 1'
#
loop_
_entity.id
_entity.type
_entity.pdbx_description
1 polymer ?
#
loop_
_entity_poly.entity_id
_entity_poly.type
_entity_poly.pdbx_seq_one_letter_code
_entity_poly.pdbx_strand_id
1 'polypeptide(L)'
;MGSEGVAGEHPASSRTESRGGRWAIPLGLAVAGLALVGCGPGGASQAGQAGQAAGNATIVARADSFMEELAGPQFSRLSRAQRWRAVASLGTGLPPSGFTAAALPEQHSTGAGLLQAYCTQCHWLPTPQMHSAAEWPILLRRMELRMSLLESRVNGPFLQRVGGEQLRSAVQYRSLPTGEQIDSLGAYLTRNALPVAKAGEVPSGPEAAVFISRCTVCHQTPSPKAHTAAQWGEVVPRMQQNMRLMQVDTLTTDQLNGIEAFLKAHAARGRGAD
;
A
#
# COMPACT_ATOMS: atom_id res chain seq x y z
N MET A 1 -45.48 40.63 -21.81
CA MET A 1 -44.44 41.25 -22.66
C MET A 1 -43.13 41.16 -21.88
N GLY A 2 -42.10 40.38 -22.19
CA GLY A 2 -41.78 39.27 -23.10
C GLY A 2 -40.60 38.52 -22.41
N SER A 3 -40.54 37.19 -22.43
CA SER A 3 -39.59 36.40 -23.27
C SER A 3 -38.23 37.09 -23.45
N GLU A 4 -37.11 36.48 -23.07
CA GLU A 4 -36.43 35.49 -23.91
C GLU A 4 -35.49 34.58 -23.10
N GLY A 5 -35.45 33.30 -23.47
CA GLY A 5 -34.48 32.32 -23.00
C GLY A 5 -33.23 32.30 -23.87
N VAL A 6 -32.11 31.90 -23.29
CA VAL A 6 -30.87 31.60 -24.01
C VAL A 6 -30.49 30.16 -23.70
N ALA A 7 -30.66 29.31 -24.70
CA ALA A 7 -30.08 27.99 -24.78
C ALA A 7 -28.60 28.12 -25.15
N GLY A 8 -27.71 27.51 -24.36
CA GLY A 8 -26.30 27.36 -24.68
C GLY A 8 -26.03 25.97 -25.23
N GLU A 9 -25.71 25.88 -26.51
CA GLU A 9 -25.28 24.68 -27.21
C GLU A 9 -23.88 24.24 -26.75
N HIS A 10 -23.74 22.95 -26.45
CA HIS A 10 -22.45 22.29 -26.20
C HIS A 10 -21.87 21.75 -27.53
N PRO A 11 -20.65 22.12 -27.94
CA PRO A 11 -19.99 21.43 -29.04
C PRO A 11 -19.39 20.09 -28.59
N ALA A 12 -19.73 19.05 -29.34
CA ALA A 12 -19.14 17.72 -29.29
C ALA A 12 -17.64 17.77 -29.59
N SER A 13 -16.81 17.28 -28.67
CA SER A 13 -15.39 17.05 -28.93
C SER A 13 -15.16 15.62 -29.41
N SER A 14 -14.52 15.55 -30.57
CA SER A 14 -14.25 14.37 -31.36
C SER A 14 -13.17 13.48 -30.75
N ARG A 15 -13.46 12.18 -30.80
CA ARG A 15 -12.58 11.07 -30.46
C ARG A 15 -11.43 11.03 -31.47
N THR A 16 -10.19 11.22 -31.02
CA THR A 16 -8.99 10.98 -31.85
C THR A 16 -8.27 9.75 -31.34
N GLU A 17 -8.48 8.64 -32.05
CA GLU A 17 -7.56 7.50 -32.06
C GLU A 17 -6.23 7.93 -32.67
N SER A 18 -5.11 7.73 -31.96
CA SER A 18 -3.79 7.71 -32.59
C SER A 18 -2.94 6.55 -32.07
N ARG A 19 -2.93 5.50 -32.90
CA ARG A 19 -1.83 4.64 -33.33
C ARG A 19 -0.64 4.45 -32.38
N GLY A 20 -0.47 3.19 -31.97
CA GLY A 20 0.70 2.67 -31.29
C GLY A 20 2.00 2.84 -32.08
N GLY A 21 2.95 3.53 -31.46
CA GLY A 21 4.36 3.54 -31.86
C GLY A 21 5.11 2.39 -31.21
N ARG A 22 5.57 1.45 -32.05
CA ARG A 22 6.49 0.36 -31.66
C ARG A 22 7.89 0.96 -31.53
N TRP A 23 8.39 1.08 -30.31
CA TRP A 23 9.80 1.41 -30.06
C TRP A 23 10.61 0.11 -30.01
N ALA A 24 11.42 -0.11 -31.04
CA ALA A 24 12.43 -1.15 -31.08
C ALA A 24 13.63 -0.72 -30.21
N ILE A 25 14.03 -1.56 -29.26
CA ILE A 25 15.27 -1.42 -28.49
C ILE A 25 16.33 -2.30 -29.18
N PRO A 26 17.53 -1.79 -29.50
CA PRO A 26 18.60 -2.63 -30.03
C PRO A 26 19.17 -3.54 -28.93
N LEU A 27 19.09 -4.85 -29.14
CA LEU A 27 19.95 -5.83 -28.48
C LEU A 27 21.38 -5.64 -28.96
N GLY A 28 22.31 -5.45 -28.02
CA GLY A 28 23.73 -5.41 -28.35
C GLY A 28 24.61 -5.19 -27.13
N LEU A 29 24.78 -6.21 -26.29
CA LEU A 29 25.94 -6.31 -25.41
C LEU A 29 26.35 -7.78 -25.30
N ALA A 30 27.52 -8.03 -25.88
CA ALA A 30 28.17 -9.33 -25.96
C ALA A 30 28.55 -9.84 -24.56
N VAL A 31 28.13 -11.06 -24.25
CA VAL A 31 28.66 -11.83 -23.12
C VAL A 31 29.96 -12.48 -23.59
N ALA A 32 31.08 -11.90 -23.17
CA ALA A 32 32.37 -12.54 -23.23
C ALA A 32 32.40 -13.68 -22.21
N GLY A 33 32.69 -14.89 -22.68
CA GLY A 33 32.72 -16.11 -21.88
C GLY A 33 33.79 -16.06 -20.78
N LEU A 34 33.43 -16.65 -19.63
CA LEU A 34 34.40 -17.07 -18.63
C LEU A 34 34.20 -18.56 -18.33
N ALA A 35 35.30 -19.27 -18.58
CA ALA A 35 35.67 -20.65 -18.26
C ALA A 35 34.73 -21.48 -17.37
N LEU A 36 34.39 -22.67 -17.90
CA LEU A 36 34.04 -23.86 -17.13
C LEU A 36 35.19 -24.22 -16.16
N VAL A 37 34.96 -24.03 -14.86
CA VAL A 37 35.78 -24.62 -13.80
C VAL A 37 35.14 -25.94 -13.42
N GLY A 38 35.90 -27.02 -13.59
CA GLY A 38 35.48 -28.39 -13.30
C GLY A 38 35.16 -28.63 -11.83
N CYS A 39 34.11 -29.40 -11.59
CA CYS A 39 33.83 -30.01 -10.30
C CYS A 39 34.90 -31.07 -9.97
N GLY A 40 35.76 -30.77 -9.00
CA GLY A 40 36.50 -31.77 -8.23
C GLY A 40 36.04 -31.72 -6.77
N PRO A 41 35.88 -32.86 -6.07
CA PRO A 41 35.53 -32.88 -4.67
C PRO A 41 36.81 -32.62 -3.86
N GLY A 42 37.10 -31.35 -3.59
CA GLY A 42 38.26 -30.92 -2.80
C GLY A 42 37.84 -29.81 -1.84
N GLY A 43 38.05 -30.02 -0.54
CA GLY A 43 37.55 -29.19 0.55
C GLY A 43 37.75 -27.69 0.35
N ALA A 44 36.65 -26.93 0.48
CA ALA A 44 36.70 -25.49 0.60
C ALA A 44 37.48 -25.13 1.88
N SER A 45 38.68 -24.58 1.69
CA SER A 45 39.53 -24.05 2.75
C SER A 45 38.77 -23.04 3.61
N GLN A 46 38.83 -23.20 4.94
CA GLN A 46 38.27 -22.25 5.92
C GLN A 46 38.76 -20.81 5.69
N ALA A 47 39.95 -20.62 5.10
CA ALA A 47 40.48 -19.30 4.75
C ALA A 47 39.69 -18.61 3.63
N GLY A 48 39.13 -19.37 2.69
CA GLY A 48 38.27 -18.84 1.63
C GLY A 48 36.89 -18.39 2.15
N GLN A 49 36.36 -19.11 3.14
CA GLN A 49 35.11 -18.74 3.82
C GLN A 49 35.28 -17.51 4.73
N ALA A 50 36.41 -17.39 5.43
CA ALA A 50 36.74 -16.21 6.23
C ALA A 50 36.97 -14.96 5.35
N GLY A 51 37.63 -15.12 4.19
CA GLY A 51 37.82 -14.03 3.22
C GLY A 51 36.51 -13.56 2.58
N GLN A 52 35.59 -14.47 2.24
CA GLN A 52 34.24 -14.12 1.77
C GLN A 52 33.39 -13.48 2.87
N ALA A 53 33.46 -13.96 4.11
CA ALA A 53 32.75 -13.35 5.23
C ALA A 53 33.23 -11.92 5.52
N ALA A 54 34.54 -11.67 5.46
CA ALA A 54 35.13 -10.34 5.62
C ALA A 54 34.79 -9.39 4.45
N GLY A 55 34.79 -9.90 3.22
CA GLY A 55 34.35 -9.16 2.04
C GLY A 55 32.86 -8.79 2.09
N ASN A 56 32.01 -9.73 2.47
CA ASN A 56 30.57 -9.50 2.66
C ASN A 56 30.31 -8.51 3.80
N ALA A 57 31.05 -8.60 4.91
CA ALA A 57 30.93 -7.66 6.02
C ALA A 57 31.31 -6.22 5.61
N THR A 58 32.29 -6.06 4.72
CA THR A 58 32.72 -4.76 4.20
C THR A 58 31.68 -4.17 3.23
N ILE A 59 31.07 -4.99 2.38
CA ILE A 59 29.97 -4.59 1.49
C ILE A 59 28.73 -4.18 2.30
N VAL A 60 28.37 -4.94 3.32
CA VAL A 60 27.25 -4.64 4.22
C VAL A 60 27.51 -3.37 5.03
N ALA A 61 28.73 -3.17 5.54
CA ALA A 61 29.10 -1.94 6.25
C ALA A 61 29.01 -0.71 5.33
N ARG A 62 29.45 -0.84 4.07
CA ARG A 62 29.36 0.24 3.09
C ARG A 62 27.91 0.57 2.70
N ALA A 63 27.07 -0.46 2.55
CA ALA A 63 25.64 -0.30 2.31
C ALA A 63 24.94 0.35 3.51
N ASP A 64 25.32 -0.01 4.74
CA ASP A 64 24.77 0.61 5.94
C ASP A 64 25.19 2.07 6.10
N SER A 65 26.46 2.42 5.88
CA SER A 65 26.93 3.80 5.93
C SER A 65 26.25 4.66 4.85
N PHE A 66 26.09 4.11 3.64
CA PHE A 66 25.32 4.77 2.58
C PHE A 66 23.86 4.97 2.98
N MET A 67 23.24 3.98 3.64
CA MET A 67 21.85 4.07 4.11
C MET A 67 21.69 5.03 5.28
N GLU A 68 22.64 5.11 6.21
CA GLU A 68 22.66 6.10 7.29
C GLU A 68 22.80 7.52 6.73
N GLU A 69 23.63 7.71 5.71
CA GLU A 69 23.78 8.99 5.01
C GLU A 69 22.51 9.36 4.22
N LEU A 70 21.86 8.39 3.57
CA LEU A 70 20.60 8.60 2.83
C LEU A 70 19.41 8.84 3.75
N ALA A 71 19.42 8.30 4.96
CA ALA A 71 18.24 8.20 5.80
C ALA A 71 18.23 9.11 7.04
N GLY A 72 19.29 9.89 7.24
CA GLY A 72 19.36 10.97 8.22
C GLY A 72 19.56 10.53 9.68
N PRO A 73 19.75 11.49 10.61
CA PRO A 73 20.15 11.22 12.00
C PRO A 73 19.19 10.33 12.78
N GLN A 74 17.88 10.39 12.50
CA GLN A 74 16.88 9.53 13.14
C GLN A 74 17.06 8.03 12.81
N PHE A 75 17.64 7.68 11.67
CA PHE A 75 17.90 6.29 11.29
C PHE A 75 18.93 5.63 12.20
N SER A 76 19.88 6.40 12.73
CA SER A 76 20.92 5.90 13.63
C SER A 76 20.37 5.34 14.95
N ARG A 77 19.17 5.79 15.36
CA ARG A 77 18.47 5.32 16.56
C ARG A 77 17.72 4.00 16.36
N LEU A 78 17.54 3.57 15.11
CA LEU A 78 16.92 2.29 14.78
C LEU A 78 18.00 1.20 14.72
N SER A 79 17.71 0.00 15.22
CA SER A 79 18.57 -1.16 14.98
C SER A 79 18.75 -1.42 13.48
N ARG A 80 19.87 -2.02 13.07
CA ARG A 80 20.16 -2.42 11.68
C ARG A 80 18.97 -3.15 11.03
N ALA A 81 18.34 -4.09 11.76
CA ALA A 81 17.18 -4.81 11.26
C ALA A 81 15.94 -3.93 11.05
N GLN A 82 15.72 -2.92 11.90
CA GLN A 82 14.63 -1.95 11.73
C GLN A 82 14.87 -1.02 10.52
N ARG A 83 16.12 -0.61 10.30
CA ARG A 83 16.51 0.22 9.14
C ARG A 83 16.21 -0.47 7.81
N TRP A 84 16.64 -1.72 7.66
CA TRP A 84 16.41 -2.50 6.44
C TRP A 84 14.92 -2.79 6.19
N ARG A 85 14.15 -3.09 7.24
CA ARG A 85 12.68 -3.25 7.12
C ARG A 85 11.97 -1.96 6.71
N ALA A 86 12.42 -0.80 7.19
CA ALA A 86 11.82 0.48 6.81
C ALA A 86 12.00 0.75 5.30
N VAL A 87 13.21 0.54 4.77
CA VAL A 87 13.52 0.76 3.34
C VAL A 87 12.85 -0.26 2.42
N ALA A 88 12.92 -1.54 2.77
CA ALA A 88 12.28 -2.60 1.99
C ALA A 88 10.75 -2.43 1.91
N SER A 89 10.18 -1.60 2.77
CA SER A 89 8.74 -1.38 2.85
C SER A 89 8.23 -0.13 2.11
N LEU A 90 9.12 0.59 1.43
CA LEU A 90 8.75 1.72 0.57
C LEU A 90 8.08 1.17 -0.71
N GLY A 91 6.77 1.36 -0.82
CA GLY A 91 5.98 0.92 -1.98
C GLY A 91 5.24 -0.42 -1.80
N THR A 92 5.59 -1.21 -0.78
CA THR A 92 4.84 -2.43 -0.45
C THR A 92 3.61 -2.11 0.40
N GLY A 93 2.45 -2.67 0.05
CA GLY A 93 1.21 -2.49 0.82
C GLY A 93 0.62 -1.08 0.70
N LEU A 94 0.75 -0.46 -0.48
CA LEU A 94 0.04 0.77 -0.80
C LEU A 94 -1.46 0.49 -0.99
N PRO A 95 -2.34 1.44 -0.63
CA PRO A 95 -3.76 1.29 -0.88
C PRO A 95 -4.03 1.15 -2.38
N PRO A 96 -5.06 0.36 -2.76
CA PRO A 96 -5.51 0.30 -4.14
C PRO A 96 -5.97 1.70 -4.60
N SER A 97 -5.75 2.00 -5.88
CA SER A 97 -6.24 3.23 -6.51
C SER A 97 -7.76 3.23 -6.69
N GLY A 98 -8.36 4.41 -6.81
CA GLY A 98 -9.78 4.56 -7.23
C GLY A 98 -10.76 4.86 -6.09
N PHE A 99 -10.32 4.87 -4.83
CA PHE A 99 -11.10 5.41 -3.72
C PHE A 99 -10.98 6.94 -3.68
N THR A 100 -12.09 7.65 -3.48
CA THR A 100 -12.16 9.11 -3.56
C THR A 100 -12.64 9.72 -2.24
N ALA A 101 -12.32 10.99 -2.00
CA ALA A 101 -12.72 11.69 -0.78
C ALA A 101 -14.25 11.75 -0.60
N ALA A 102 -15.01 11.81 -1.69
CA ALA A 102 -16.48 11.79 -1.68
C ALA A 102 -17.07 10.43 -1.24
N ALA A 103 -16.26 9.38 -1.12
CA ALA A 103 -16.67 8.09 -0.60
C ALA A 103 -16.29 7.89 0.88
N LEU A 104 -15.67 8.89 1.52
CA LEU A 104 -15.34 8.81 2.94
C LEU A 104 -16.61 8.82 3.81
N PRO A 105 -16.64 8.07 4.92
CA PRO A 105 -17.64 8.27 5.95
C PRO A 105 -17.39 9.62 6.64
N GLU A 106 -18.46 10.28 7.11
CA GLU A 106 -18.36 11.57 7.81
C GLU A 106 -17.49 12.60 7.05
N GLN A 107 -17.77 12.82 5.77
CA GLN A 107 -16.92 13.54 4.80
C GLN A 107 -16.50 14.94 5.26
N HIS A 108 -17.32 15.60 6.08
CA HIS A 108 -17.07 16.95 6.58
C HIS A 108 -16.42 16.98 7.97
N SER A 109 -16.06 15.81 8.52
CA SER A 109 -15.36 15.71 9.79
C SER A 109 -13.90 16.16 9.66
N THR A 110 -13.33 16.63 10.77
CA THR A 110 -11.90 16.92 10.87
C THR A 110 -11.05 15.72 10.46
N GLY A 111 -11.41 14.51 10.88
CA GLY A 111 -10.67 13.28 10.56
C GLY A 111 -10.64 12.96 9.06
N ALA A 112 -11.77 13.11 8.36
CA ALA A 112 -11.84 12.95 6.91
C ALA A 112 -10.96 13.98 6.19
N GLY A 113 -11.00 15.25 6.63
CA GLY A 113 -10.14 16.31 6.10
C GLY A 113 -8.65 16.03 6.30
N LEU A 114 -8.25 15.55 7.49
CA LEU A 114 -6.86 15.19 7.79
C LEU A 114 -6.40 14.00 6.94
N LEU A 115 -7.23 12.98 6.76
CA LEU A 115 -6.91 11.82 5.92
C LEU A 115 -6.64 12.25 4.47
N GLN A 116 -7.48 13.12 3.92
CA GLN A 116 -7.28 13.67 2.59
C GLN A 116 -6.00 14.53 2.52
N ALA A 117 -5.81 15.42 3.48
CA ALA A 117 -4.69 16.37 3.49
C ALA A 117 -3.32 15.68 3.59
N TYR A 118 -3.20 14.61 4.38
CA TYR A 118 -1.91 13.96 4.65
C TYR A 118 -1.63 12.74 3.80
N CYS A 119 -2.59 11.82 3.65
CA CYS A 119 -2.30 10.53 3.02
C CYS A 119 -2.13 10.65 1.50
N THR A 120 -2.81 11.62 0.87
CA THR A 120 -2.72 11.83 -0.59
C THR A 120 -1.42 12.49 -1.05
N GLN A 121 -0.58 12.95 -0.11
CA GLN A 121 0.73 13.54 -0.42
C GLN A 121 1.75 12.52 -0.97
N CYS A 122 1.49 11.22 -0.77
CA CYS A 122 2.43 10.15 -1.10
C CYS A 122 1.80 8.99 -1.87
N HIS A 123 0.52 8.67 -1.64
CA HIS A 123 -0.16 7.54 -2.26
C HIS A 123 -1.67 7.82 -2.43
N TRP A 124 -2.41 6.90 -3.04
CA TRP A 124 -3.87 7.03 -3.17
C TRP A 124 -4.57 7.05 -1.80
N LEU A 125 -5.76 7.65 -1.74
CA LEU A 125 -6.52 7.77 -0.50
C LEU A 125 -6.89 6.37 0.04
N PRO A 126 -6.47 5.99 1.25
CA PRO A 126 -6.91 4.75 1.87
C PRO A 126 -8.38 4.88 2.32
N THR A 127 -9.14 3.78 2.25
CA THR A 127 -10.46 3.73 2.90
C THR A 127 -10.31 3.33 4.36
N PRO A 128 -11.05 3.96 5.31
CA PRO A 128 -11.09 3.52 6.70
C PRO A 128 -11.49 2.05 6.87
N GLN A 129 -12.26 1.49 5.94
CA GLN A 129 -12.72 0.09 5.98
C GLN A 129 -11.70 -0.93 5.45
N MET A 130 -10.48 -0.53 5.11
CA MET A 130 -9.43 -1.47 4.68
C MET A 130 -8.84 -2.29 5.82
N HIS A 131 -8.88 -1.75 7.05
CA HIS A 131 -8.28 -2.37 8.23
C HIS A 131 -9.23 -2.27 9.42
N SER A 132 -9.04 -3.17 10.37
CA SER A 132 -9.76 -3.19 11.62
C SER A 132 -9.38 -2.02 12.53
N ALA A 133 -10.26 -1.73 13.49
CA ALA A 133 -10.03 -0.72 14.51
C ALA A 133 -8.72 -0.96 15.29
N ALA A 134 -8.38 -2.23 15.53
CA ALA A 134 -7.16 -2.61 16.25
C ALA A 134 -5.88 -2.43 15.42
N GLU A 135 -5.96 -2.49 14.09
CA GLU A 135 -4.81 -2.37 13.19
C GLU A 135 -4.45 -0.91 12.90
N TRP A 136 -5.42 0.00 12.87
CA TRP A 136 -5.21 1.40 12.49
C TRP A 136 -4.14 2.15 13.30
N PRO A 137 -4.09 2.06 14.64
CA PRO A 137 -3.04 2.71 15.42
C PRO A 137 -1.63 2.25 15.00
N ILE A 138 -1.46 0.97 14.70
CA ILE A 138 -0.18 0.40 14.28
C ILE A 138 0.21 0.93 12.88
N LEU A 139 -0.74 0.96 11.95
CA LEU A 139 -0.52 1.43 10.59
C LEU A 139 -0.24 2.94 10.52
N LEU A 140 -0.96 3.74 11.30
CA LEU A 140 -0.67 5.17 11.43
C LEU A 140 0.72 5.42 11.97
N ARG A 141 1.13 4.70 13.03
CA ARG A 141 2.50 4.83 13.56
C ARG A 141 3.55 4.43 12.53
N ARG A 142 3.31 3.40 11.73
CA ARG A 142 4.20 3.02 10.61
C ARG A 142 4.26 4.11 9.54
N MET A 143 3.13 4.77 9.23
CA MET A 143 3.10 5.89 8.29
C MET A 143 3.86 7.10 8.81
N GLU A 144 3.62 7.51 10.05
CA GLU A 144 4.33 8.60 10.71
C GLU A 144 5.85 8.39 10.65
N LEU A 145 6.31 7.18 11.00
CA LEU A 145 7.71 6.81 10.85
C LEU A 145 8.17 6.92 9.40
N ARG A 146 7.45 6.34 8.42
CA ARG A 146 7.84 6.46 7.01
C ARG A 146 7.92 7.92 6.52
N MET A 147 6.96 8.76 6.89
CA MET A 147 6.94 10.16 6.50
C MET A 147 8.12 10.93 7.12
N SER A 148 8.38 10.74 8.42
CA SER A 148 9.52 11.39 9.11
C SER A 148 10.88 10.95 8.54
N LEU A 149 10.98 9.69 8.10
CA LEU A 149 12.19 9.17 7.46
C LEU A 149 12.37 9.78 6.07
N LEU A 150 11.31 9.82 5.27
CA LEU A 150 11.31 10.48 3.96
C LEU A 150 11.70 11.95 4.07
N GLU A 151 11.14 12.68 5.03
CA GLU A 151 11.50 14.07 5.32
C GLU A 151 13.00 14.21 5.58
N SER A 152 13.59 13.38 6.47
CA SER A 152 15.04 13.45 6.70
C SER A 152 15.91 13.11 5.50
N ARG A 153 15.46 12.22 4.61
CA ARG A 153 16.24 11.88 3.41
C ARG A 153 16.35 13.09 2.52
N VAL A 154 15.19 13.66 2.27
CA VAL A 154 15.02 14.75 1.33
C VAL A 154 15.65 16.04 1.87
N ASN A 155 15.56 16.25 3.18
CA ASN A 155 16.26 17.32 3.88
C ASN A 155 17.70 16.91 4.30
N GLY A 156 18.22 15.78 3.82
CA GLY A 156 19.54 15.26 4.17
C GLY A 156 20.68 16.03 3.48
N PRO A 157 21.89 16.06 4.07
CA PRO A 157 23.02 16.85 3.55
C PRO A 157 23.45 16.40 2.15
N PHE A 158 23.19 15.15 1.76
CA PHE A 158 23.42 14.68 0.40
C PHE A 158 22.44 15.31 -0.58
N LEU A 159 21.12 15.09 -0.43
CA LEU A 159 20.12 15.63 -1.36
C LEU A 159 20.06 17.16 -1.36
N GLN A 160 20.41 17.83 -0.25
CA GLN A 160 20.60 19.28 -0.23
C GLN A 160 21.77 19.75 -1.12
N ARG A 161 22.84 18.94 -1.25
CA ARG A 161 23.99 19.25 -2.11
C ARG A 161 23.73 18.93 -3.58
N VAL A 162 23.02 17.84 -3.88
CA VAL A 162 22.83 17.37 -5.28
C VAL A 162 21.51 17.82 -5.92
N GLY A 163 20.46 18.04 -5.13
CA GLY A 163 19.11 18.32 -5.63
C GLY A 163 18.82 19.79 -5.96
N GLY A 164 19.70 20.71 -5.54
CA GLY A 164 19.52 22.15 -5.73
C GLY A 164 18.24 22.70 -5.07
N GLU A 165 17.94 23.96 -5.39
CA GLU A 165 16.75 24.66 -4.87
C GLU A 165 15.44 24.04 -5.41
N GLN A 166 15.44 23.56 -6.66
CA GLN A 166 14.26 22.97 -7.29
C GLN A 166 13.78 21.69 -6.60
N LEU A 167 14.68 20.77 -6.21
CA LEU A 167 14.26 19.58 -5.46
C LEU A 167 13.73 19.96 -4.08
N ARG A 168 14.34 20.95 -3.41
CA ARG A 168 13.85 21.48 -2.11
C ARG A 168 12.45 22.06 -2.23
N SER A 169 12.15 22.82 -3.26
CA SER A 169 10.81 23.38 -3.47
C SER A 169 9.78 22.27 -3.79
N ALA A 170 10.16 21.22 -4.51
CA ALA A 170 9.26 20.12 -4.86
C ALA A 170 8.81 19.28 -3.64
N VAL A 171 9.60 19.29 -2.57
CA VAL A 171 9.38 18.47 -1.37
C VAL A 171 9.07 19.29 -0.11
N GLN A 172 9.29 20.60 -0.14
CA GLN A 172 8.94 21.54 0.93
C GLN A 172 7.46 21.52 1.29
N TYR A 173 6.61 21.14 0.33
CA TYR A 173 5.16 21.11 0.53
C TYR A 173 4.65 19.87 1.27
N ARG A 174 5.53 18.93 1.63
CA ARG A 174 5.15 17.76 2.43
C ARG A 174 5.11 18.13 3.90
N SER A 175 3.91 18.23 4.46
CA SER A 175 3.70 18.56 5.87
C SER A 175 3.52 17.27 6.67
N LEU A 176 4.20 17.18 7.81
CA LEU A 176 3.88 16.16 8.81
C LEU A 176 2.69 16.60 9.65
N PRO A 177 1.76 15.69 9.99
CA PRO A 177 0.72 15.97 10.97
C PRO A 177 1.32 16.18 12.37
N THR A 178 0.72 17.07 13.16
CA THR A 178 1.02 17.22 14.59
C THR A 178 0.54 16.01 15.39
N GLY A 179 0.98 15.87 16.64
CA GLY A 179 0.49 14.80 17.53
C GLY A 179 -1.04 14.80 17.68
N GLU A 180 -1.64 15.97 17.91
CA GLU A 180 -3.10 16.12 18.02
C GLU A 180 -3.84 15.74 16.72
N GLN A 181 -3.24 16.05 15.56
CA GLN A 181 -3.79 15.65 14.26
C GLN A 181 -3.68 14.14 14.02
N ILE A 182 -2.57 13.52 14.45
CA ILE A 182 -2.43 12.05 14.43
C ILE A 182 -3.48 11.39 15.32
N ASP A 183 -3.71 11.91 16.53
CA ASP A 183 -4.73 11.39 17.44
C ASP A 183 -6.14 11.52 16.86
N SER A 184 -6.45 12.68 16.27
CA SER A 184 -7.73 12.94 15.60
C SER A 184 -7.95 12.01 14.40
N LEU A 185 -6.91 11.82 13.57
CA LEU A 185 -6.94 10.92 12.44
C LEU A 185 -7.10 9.45 12.90
N GLY A 186 -6.41 9.06 13.97
CA GLY A 186 -6.51 7.73 14.57
C GLY A 186 -7.90 7.44 15.10
N ALA A 187 -8.51 8.38 15.81
CA ALA A 187 -9.87 8.25 16.28
C ALA A 187 -10.87 8.09 15.12
N TYR A 188 -10.70 8.86 14.04
CA TYR A 188 -11.54 8.77 12.85
C TYR A 188 -11.41 7.42 12.15
N LEU A 189 -10.18 6.95 11.89
CA LEU A 189 -9.93 5.67 11.22
C LEU A 189 -10.44 4.49 12.05
N THR A 190 -10.24 4.53 13.37
CA THR A 190 -10.70 3.49 14.30
C THR A 190 -12.23 3.41 14.34
N ARG A 191 -12.92 4.56 14.39
CA ARG A 191 -14.39 4.63 14.42
C ARG A 191 -15.03 4.12 13.13
N ASN A 192 -14.37 4.38 12.00
CA ASN A 192 -14.85 4.05 10.66
C ASN A 192 -14.22 2.76 10.09
N ALA A 193 -13.59 1.97 10.96
CA ALA A 193 -12.82 0.80 10.58
C ALA A 193 -13.68 -0.34 10.01
N LEU A 194 -13.00 -1.32 9.41
CA LEU A 194 -13.60 -2.59 9.00
C LEU A 194 -14.26 -3.29 10.20
N PRO A 195 -15.55 -3.64 10.12
CA PRO A 195 -16.17 -4.52 11.10
C PRO A 195 -15.55 -5.92 11.00
N VAL A 196 -14.93 -6.38 12.09
CA VAL A 196 -14.29 -7.70 12.16
C VAL A 196 -15.20 -8.75 12.79
N ALA A 197 -15.01 -10.00 12.39
CA ALA A 197 -15.76 -11.12 12.94
C ALA A 197 -15.49 -11.28 14.44
N LYS A 198 -16.56 -11.44 15.21
CA LYS A 198 -16.48 -11.80 16.64
C LYS A 198 -16.19 -13.30 16.80
N ALA A 199 -15.71 -13.69 17.97
CA ALA A 199 -15.56 -15.10 18.31
C ALA A 199 -16.89 -15.84 18.13
N GLY A 200 -16.86 -16.96 17.40
CA GLY A 200 -18.03 -17.78 17.08
C GLY A 200 -18.97 -17.20 16.00
N GLU A 201 -18.68 -16.02 15.42
CA GLU A 201 -19.52 -15.45 14.36
C GLU A 201 -19.36 -16.18 13.02
N VAL A 202 -18.14 -16.60 12.72
CA VAL A 202 -17.83 -17.40 11.53
C VAL A 202 -17.98 -18.89 11.93
N PRO A 203 -18.93 -19.63 11.34
CA PRO A 203 -19.11 -21.04 11.65
C PRO A 203 -17.91 -21.87 11.22
N SER A 204 -17.75 -23.07 11.78
CA SER A 204 -16.77 -24.04 11.30
C SER A 204 -17.25 -24.71 10.01
N GLY A 205 -16.33 -25.04 9.11
CA GLY A 205 -16.63 -25.71 7.85
C GLY A 205 -15.55 -25.44 6.79
N PRO A 206 -15.54 -26.22 5.69
CA PRO A 206 -14.54 -26.05 4.63
C PRO A 206 -14.63 -24.68 3.95
N GLU A 207 -15.83 -24.15 3.71
CA GLU A 207 -16.05 -22.84 3.08
C GLU A 207 -15.57 -21.70 3.99
N ALA A 208 -15.88 -21.80 5.29
CA ALA A 208 -15.40 -20.85 6.30
C ALA A 208 -13.88 -20.88 6.44
N ALA A 209 -13.25 -22.06 6.35
CA ALA A 209 -11.79 -22.18 6.39
C ALA A 209 -11.12 -21.51 5.17
N VAL A 210 -11.70 -21.67 3.98
CA VAL A 210 -11.23 -20.94 2.78
C VAL A 210 -11.41 -19.44 2.95
N PHE A 211 -12.58 -18.99 3.41
CA PHE A 211 -12.84 -17.57 3.69
C PHE A 211 -11.82 -16.98 4.67
N ILE A 212 -11.61 -17.62 5.83
CA ILE A 212 -10.65 -17.15 6.83
C ILE A 212 -9.25 -17.11 6.21
N SER A 213 -8.76 -18.24 5.69
CA SER A 213 -7.38 -18.34 5.19
C SER A 213 -7.06 -17.33 4.08
N ARG A 214 -8.02 -17.01 3.21
CA ARG A 214 -7.83 -16.06 2.12
C ARG A 214 -8.02 -14.61 2.56
N CYS A 215 -9.03 -14.32 3.38
CA CYS A 215 -9.35 -12.95 3.78
C CYS A 215 -8.50 -12.42 4.93
N THR A 216 -7.74 -13.27 5.64
CA THR A 216 -6.80 -12.83 6.68
C THR A 216 -5.40 -12.50 6.19
N VAL A 217 -5.14 -12.61 4.87
CA VAL A 217 -3.81 -12.34 4.32
C VAL A 217 -3.41 -10.87 4.48
N CYS A 218 -4.37 -9.95 4.41
CA CYS A 218 -4.11 -8.50 4.38
C CYS A 218 -4.61 -7.73 5.62
N HIS A 219 -5.70 -8.18 6.22
CA HIS A 219 -6.35 -7.54 7.38
C HIS A 219 -7.01 -8.61 8.25
N GLN A 220 -7.47 -8.24 9.45
CA GLN A 220 -8.25 -9.16 10.30
C GLN A 220 -9.51 -9.69 9.57
N THR A 221 -9.98 -10.90 9.92
CA THR A 221 -11.16 -11.53 9.30
C THR A 221 -12.37 -10.59 9.35
N PRO A 222 -12.94 -10.19 8.20
CA PRO A 222 -14.12 -9.34 8.20
C PRO A 222 -15.33 -10.09 8.76
N SER A 223 -16.23 -9.37 9.42
CA SER A 223 -17.52 -9.93 9.83
C SER A 223 -18.34 -10.25 8.57
N PRO A 224 -18.90 -11.46 8.41
CA PRO A 224 -19.86 -11.74 7.34
C PRO A 224 -21.09 -10.81 7.39
N LYS A 225 -21.39 -10.24 8.56
CA LYS A 225 -22.49 -9.29 8.76
C LYS A 225 -22.11 -7.83 8.48
N ALA A 226 -20.89 -7.55 8.02
CA ALA A 226 -20.46 -6.20 7.67
C ALA A 226 -21.25 -5.62 6.47
N HIS A 227 -21.79 -6.49 5.62
CA HIS A 227 -22.56 -6.14 4.42
C HIS A 227 -23.81 -7.01 4.27
N THR A 228 -24.76 -6.54 3.47
CA THR A 228 -25.90 -7.35 3.00
C THR A 228 -25.47 -8.33 1.91
N ALA A 229 -26.31 -9.32 1.60
CA ALA A 229 -26.00 -10.29 0.54
C ALA A 229 -25.79 -9.62 -0.84
N ALA A 230 -26.56 -8.57 -1.15
CA ALA A 230 -26.39 -7.80 -2.38
C ALA A 230 -25.04 -7.08 -2.38
N GLN A 231 -24.69 -6.40 -1.29
CA GLN A 231 -23.42 -5.68 -1.15
C GLN A 231 -22.22 -6.62 -1.22
N TRP A 232 -22.31 -7.85 -0.67
CA TRP A 232 -21.22 -8.83 -0.81
C TRP A 232 -20.95 -9.22 -2.26
N GLY A 233 -21.99 -9.25 -3.11
CA GLY A 233 -21.83 -9.44 -4.55
C GLY A 233 -21.02 -8.35 -5.25
N GLU A 234 -20.88 -7.17 -4.64
CA GLU A 234 -20.03 -6.08 -5.14
C GLU A 234 -18.66 -6.04 -4.47
N VAL A 235 -18.62 -6.32 -3.16
CA VAL A 235 -17.41 -6.24 -2.34
C VAL A 235 -16.39 -7.30 -2.74
N VAL A 236 -16.82 -8.55 -2.95
CA VAL A 236 -15.91 -9.66 -3.26
C VAL A 236 -15.20 -9.46 -4.61
N PRO A 237 -15.89 -9.13 -5.72
CA PRO A 237 -15.22 -8.80 -6.99
C PRO A 237 -14.28 -7.59 -6.89
N ARG A 238 -14.67 -6.55 -6.14
CA ARG A 238 -13.82 -5.39 -5.90
C ARG A 238 -12.55 -5.78 -5.13
N MET A 239 -12.66 -6.66 -4.13
CA MET A 239 -11.50 -7.16 -3.39
C MET A 239 -10.56 -7.95 -4.30
N GLN A 240 -11.10 -8.82 -5.16
CA GLN A 240 -10.32 -9.54 -6.18
C GLN A 240 -9.57 -8.57 -7.13
N GLN A 241 -10.18 -7.44 -7.50
CA GLN A 241 -9.49 -6.40 -8.27
C GLN A 241 -8.40 -5.70 -7.45
N ASN A 242 -8.65 -5.39 -6.18
CA ASN A 242 -7.63 -4.80 -5.30
C ASN A 242 -6.43 -5.73 -5.12
N MET A 243 -6.67 -7.04 -5.02
CA MET A 243 -5.61 -8.05 -4.94
C MET A 243 -4.70 -8.00 -6.17
N ARG A 244 -5.27 -7.87 -7.39
CA ARG A 244 -4.49 -7.67 -8.61
C ARG A 244 -3.66 -6.38 -8.58
N LEU A 245 -4.26 -5.27 -8.17
CA LEU A 245 -3.57 -3.97 -8.09
C LEU A 245 -2.42 -3.98 -7.08
N MET A 246 -2.57 -4.75 -5.99
CA MET A 246 -1.54 -4.91 -4.96
C MET A 246 -0.57 -6.06 -5.25
N GLN A 247 -0.72 -6.75 -6.39
CA GLN A 247 0.13 -7.87 -6.81
C GLN A 247 0.21 -9.00 -5.77
N VAL A 248 -0.91 -9.30 -5.11
CA VAL A 248 -1.05 -10.47 -4.23
C VAL A 248 -1.83 -11.57 -4.94
N ASP A 249 -1.53 -12.82 -4.60
CA ASP A 249 -2.15 -14.00 -5.22
C ASP A 249 -3.67 -13.92 -5.17
N THR A 250 -4.30 -13.88 -6.35
CA THR A 250 -5.75 -13.75 -6.49
C THR A 250 -6.48 -15.05 -6.16
N LEU A 251 -7.79 -14.96 -5.95
CA LEU A 251 -8.66 -16.12 -5.79
C LEU A 251 -8.87 -16.81 -7.13
N THR A 252 -8.87 -18.15 -7.13
CA THR A 252 -9.40 -18.94 -8.24
C THR A 252 -10.92 -18.71 -8.38
N THR A 253 -11.48 -19.06 -9.54
CA THR A 253 -12.94 -18.92 -9.78
C THR A 253 -13.76 -19.67 -8.73
N ASP A 254 -13.37 -20.90 -8.38
CA ASP A 254 -14.09 -21.72 -7.39
C ASP A 254 -14.00 -21.12 -5.99
N GLN A 255 -12.83 -20.59 -5.60
CA GLN A 255 -12.66 -19.89 -4.32
C GLN A 255 -13.49 -18.61 -4.27
N LEU A 256 -13.53 -17.84 -5.36
CA LEU A 256 -14.31 -16.60 -5.45
C LEU A 256 -15.80 -16.89 -5.25
N ASN A 257 -16.32 -17.85 -6.01
CA ASN A 257 -17.73 -18.27 -5.94
C ASN A 257 -18.09 -18.83 -4.57
N GLY A 258 -17.22 -19.68 -3.99
CA GLY A 258 -17.42 -20.28 -2.68
C GLY A 258 -17.44 -19.25 -1.55
N ILE A 259 -16.49 -18.30 -1.56
CA ILE A 259 -16.44 -17.21 -0.58
C ILE A 259 -17.65 -16.29 -0.72
N GLU A 260 -18.06 -15.94 -1.94
CA GLU A 260 -19.22 -15.09 -2.17
C GLU A 260 -20.51 -15.76 -1.68
N ALA A 261 -20.71 -17.04 -2.00
CA ALA A 261 -21.86 -17.82 -1.52
C ALA A 261 -21.90 -17.89 0.00
N PHE A 262 -20.76 -18.18 0.64
CA PHE A 262 -20.61 -18.19 2.09
C PHE A 262 -21.00 -16.83 2.71
N LEU A 263 -20.41 -15.74 2.21
CA LEU A 263 -20.67 -14.39 2.74
C LEU A 263 -22.13 -13.98 2.55
N LYS A 264 -22.75 -14.31 1.41
CA LYS A 264 -24.18 -14.07 1.16
C LYS A 264 -25.08 -14.84 2.12
N ALA A 265 -24.77 -16.09 2.41
CA ALA A 265 -25.54 -16.93 3.34
C ALA A 265 -25.47 -16.43 4.80
N HIS A 266 -24.35 -15.80 5.17
CA HIS A 266 -24.11 -15.29 6.53
C HIS A 266 -24.20 -13.75 6.64
N ALA A 267 -24.73 -13.09 5.60
CA ALA A 267 -24.83 -11.64 5.51
C ALA A 267 -25.73 -11.02 6.58
N ALA A 268 -25.59 -9.71 6.78
CA ALA A 268 -26.61 -8.96 7.50
C ALA A 268 -27.94 -9.10 6.77
N ARG A 269 -29.02 -9.36 7.53
CA ARG A 269 -30.38 -9.27 6.97
C ARG A 269 -30.58 -7.83 6.52
N GLY A 270 -30.88 -7.63 5.25
CA GLY A 270 -31.33 -6.33 4.77
C GLY A 270 -32.52 -5.91 5.63
N ARG A 271 -32.51 -4.68 6.14
CA ARG A 271 -33.74 -4.12 6.71
C ARG A 271 -34.76 -4.17 5.58
N GLY A 272 -35.79 -5.01 5.74
CA GLY A 272 -36.90 -5.05 4.80
C GLY A 272 -37.40 -3.63 4.60
N ALA A 273 -37.60 -3.26 3.34
CA ALA A 273 -38.47 -2.15 3.02
C ALA A 273 -39.88 -2.62 3.37
N ASP A 274 -40.24 -2.48 4.66
CA ASP A 274 -41.63 -2.52 5.13
C ASP A 274 -42.26 -1.15 4.91
#